data_AF-A0A524G001-F1
#
_entry.id   AF-A0A524G001-F1
#
_cell.length_a   1.000
_cell.length_b   1.000
_cell.length_c   1.000
_cell.angle_alpha   90.00
_cell.angle_beta   90.00
_cell.angle_gamma   90.00
#
_symmetry.space_group_name_H-M   'P 1'
#
loop_
_entity.id
_entity.type
_entity.pdbx_description
1 polymer ?
#
loop_
_entity_poly.entity_id
_entity_poly.type
_entity_poly.pdbx_seq_one_letter_code
_entity_poly.pdbx_strand_id
1 'polypeptide(L)'
;MSDKEIERIITDYIKRTARLLPDNFETEDLLGDLKAHIYEGLAHKQQIRPSESSAILVQEILNELGTPEEIAEEYGKEQVKSEDTEKHDDRFQYYLIRLVAAFIVAILAAWIVSIITEGAVDFYFAVIVLMAFAVIEWFVRAKQTGESWL
;
A
#
# COMPACT_ATOMS: atom_id res chain seq x y z
N MET A 1 -7.27 -27.57 -31.55
CA MET A 1 -7.15 -27.74 -30.09
C MET A 1 -8.39 -27.17 -29.45
N SER A 2 -8.88 -27.80 -28.39
CA SER A 2 -10.11 -27.35 -27.72
C SER A 2 -9.78 -26.41 -26.58
N ASP A 3 -10.65 -25.44 -26.28
CA ASP A 3 -10.50 -24.52 -25.14
C ASP A 3 -10.20 -25.23 -23.81
N LYS A 4 -10.64 -26.49 -23.68
CA LYS A 4 -10.36 -27.37 -22.54
C LYS A 4 -8.87 -27.69 -22.36
N GLU A 5 -8.10 -27.75 -23.45
CA GLU A 5 -6.66 -28.00 -23.38
C GLU A 5 -5.92 -26.78 -22.84
N ILE A 6 -6.36 -25.58 -23.23
CA ILE A 6 -5.83 -24.30 -22.75
C ILE A 6 -6.12 -24.13 -21.27
N GLU A 7 -7.38 -24.34 -20.88
CA GLU A 7 -7.81 -24.26 -19.48
C GLU A 7 -7.00 -25.22 -18.60
N ARG A 8 -6.72 -26.44 -19.10
CA ARG A 8 -5.87 -27.40 -18.40
C ARG A 8 -4.44 -26.90 -18.22
N ILE A 9 -3.83 -26.31 -19.25
CA ILE A 9 -2.46 -25.78 -19.18
C ILE A 9 -2.37 -24.65 -18.15
N ILE A 10 -3.31 -23.70 -18.20
CA ILE A 10 -3.37 -22.57 -17.26
C ILE A 10 -3.58 -23.09 -15.83
N THR A 11 -4.53 -24.01 -15.65
CA THR A 11 -4.83 -24.59 -14.32
C THR A 11 -3.63 -25.34 -13.75
N ASP A 12 -2.92 -26.12 -14.57
CA ASP A 12 -1.72 -26.83 -14.14
C ASP A 12 -0.60 -25.86 -13.74
N TYR A 13 -0.44 -24.76 -14.46
CA TYR A 13 0.52 -23.70 -14.12
C TYR A 13 0.19 -23.06 -12.76
N ILE A 14 -1.03 -22.55 -12.60
CA ILE A 14 -1.50 -21.93 -11.35
C ILE A 14 -1.36 -22.90 -10.17
N LYS A 15 -1.71 -24.18 -10.37
CA LYS A 15 -1.59 -25.21 -9.33
C LYS A 15 -0.14 -25.51 -8.93
N ARG A 16 0.81 -25.40 -9.86
CA ARG A 16 2.25 -25.54 -9.54
C ARG A 16 2.73 -24.34 -8.74
N THR A 17 2.36 -23.12 -9.15
CA THR A 17 2.68 -21.89 -8.42
C THR A 17 2.11 -21.92 -7.01
N ALA A 18 0.83 -22.29 -6.86
CA ALA A 18 0.16 -22.40 -5.56
C ALA A 18 0.84 -23.37 -4.58
N ARG A 19 1.48 -24.44 -5.09
CA ARG A 19 2.20 -25.41 -4.25
C ARG A 19 3.51 -24.89 -3.68
N LEU A 20 4.09 -23.86 -4.30
CA LEU A 20 5.35 -23.25 -3.90
C LEU A 20 5.15 -22.05 -2.96
N LEU A 21 3.92 -21.55 -2.89
CA LEU A 21 3.54 -20.38 -2.08
C LEU A 21 2.87 -20.80 -0.76
N PRO A 22 2.96 -19.98 0.29
CA PRO A 22 2.25 -20.21 1.54
C PRO A 22 0.74 -20.13 1.37
N ASP A 23 -0.02 -20.96 2.08
CA ASP A 23 -1.49 -20.97 2.01
C ASP A 23 -2.07 -19.80 2.83
N ASN A 24 -2.13 -18.61 2.21
CA ASN A 24 -2.62 -17.37 2.81
C ASN A 24 -3.44 -16.52 1.82
N PHE A 25 -4.16 -15.53 2.33
CA PHE A 25 -5.03 -14.66 1.53
C PHE A 25 -4.27 -13.92 0.41
N GLU A 26 -3.05 -13.45 0.68
CA GLU A 26 -2.22 -12.75 -0.31
C GLU A 26 -1.81 -13.66 -1.47
N THR A 27 -1.58 -14.94 -1.20
CA THR A 27 -1.30 -15.96 -2.21
C THR A 27 -2.54 -16.25 -3.05
N GLU A 28 -3.72 -16.32 -2.44
CA GLU A 28 -4.97 -16.47 -3.20
C GLU A 28 -5.20 -15.30 -4.16
N ASP A 29 -4.94 -14.07 -3.71
CA ASP A 29 -5.05 -12.85 -4.51
C ASP A 29 -4.06 -12.86 -5.69
N LEU A 30 -2.78 -13.15 -5.42
CA LEU A 30 -1.75 -13.29 -6.46
C LEU A 30 -2.09 -14.35 -7.50
N LEU A 31 -2.58 -15.52 -7.09
CA LEU A 31 -2.98 -16.58 -8.01
C LEU A 31 -4.21 -16.17 -8.84
N GLY A 32 -5.12 -15.39 -8.25
CA GLY A 32 -6.24 -14.75 -8.94
C GLY A 32 -5.78 -13.80 -10.03
N ASP A 33 -4.86 -12.90 -9.68
CA ASP A 33 -4.28 -11.91 -10.60
C ASP A 33 -3.51 -12.58 -11.74
N LEU A 34 -2.67 -13.57 -11.44
CA LEU A 34 -1.95 -14.35 -12.44
C LEU A 34 -2.93 -15.02 -13.42
N LYS A 35 -4.00 -15.62 -12.90
CA LYS A 35 -5.01 -16.27 -13.74
C LYS A 35 -5.70 -15.24 -14.63
N ALA A 36 -6.13 -14.10 -14.09
CA ALA A 36 -6.76 -13.03 -14.87
C ALA A 36 -5.82 -12.52 -15.97
N HIS A 37 -4.57 -12.23 -15.62
CA HIS A 37 -3.55 -11.76 -16.55
C HIS A 37 -3.31 -12.72 -17.72
N ILE A 38 -3.28 -14.03 -17.47
CA ILE A 38 -3.12 -15.03 -18.53
C ILE A 38 -4.30 -15.01 -19.50
N TYR A 39 -5.54 -14.94 -18.99
CA TYR A 39 -6.73 -14.92 -19.85
C TYR A 39 -6.86 -13.61 -20.64
N GLU A 40 -6.59 -12.47 -20.01
CA GLU A 40 -6.61 -11.16 -20.67
C GLU A 40 -5.51 -11.06 -21.74
N GLY A 41 -4.29 -11.50 -21.41
CA GLY A 41 -3.17 -11.58 -22.36
C GLY A 41 -3.49 -12.49 -23.53
N LEU A 42 -4.15 -13.62 -23.29
CA LEU A 42 -4.55 -14.55 -24.34
C LEU A 42 -5.59 -13.92 -25.27
N ALA A 43 -6.63 -13.31 -24.70
CA ALA A 43 -7.67 -12.63 -25.48
C ALA A 43 -7.07 -11.50 -26.33
N HIS A 44 -6.14 -10.73 -25.77
CA HIS A 44 -5.45 -9.67 -26.48
C HIS A 44 -4.56 -10.20 -27.63
N LYS A 45 -3.72 -11.22 -27.37
CA LYS A 45 -2.86 -11.80 -28.41
C LYS A 45 -3.69 -12.50 -29.50
N GLN A 46 -4.82 -13.13 -29.16
CA GLN A 46 -5.76 -13.70 -30.14
C GLN A 46 -6.40 -12.61 -31.03
N GLN A 47 -6.69 -11.42 -30.47
CA GLN A 47 -7.22 -10.30 -31.23
C GLN A 47 -6.22 -9.77 -32.26
N ILE A 48 -4.94 -9.69 -31.89
CA ILE A 48 -3.87 -9.18 -32.77
C ILE A 48 -3.42 -10.25 -33.78
N ARG A 49 -3.34 -11.52 -33.36
CA ARG A 49 -2.82 -12.65 -34.14
C ARG A 49 -3.85 -13.80 -34.22
N PRO A 50 -5.01 -13.61 -34.87
CA PRO A 50 -6.10 -14.59 -34.88
C PRO A 50 -5.76 -15.89 -35.62
N SER A 51 -4.75 -15.88 -36.49
CA SER A 51 -4.28 -17.04 -37.24
C SER A 51 -3.34 -17.95 -36.45
N GLU A 52 -2.81 -17.50 -35.31
CA GLU A 52 -1.91 -18.28 -34.47
C GLU A 52 -2.68 -19.24 -33.56
N SER A 53 -2.09 -20.41 -33.31
CA SER A 53 -2.68 -21.39 -32.40
C SER A 53 -2.70 -20.81 -30.99
N SER A 54 -3.87 -20.85 -30.34
CA SER A 54 -4.03 -20.37 -28.97
C SER A 54 -3.12 -21.09 -27.97
N ALA A 55 -2.68 -22.32 -28.26
CA ALA A 55 -1.69 -23.01 -27.44
C ALA A 55 -0.29 -22.37 -27.52
N ILE A 56 0.10 -21.86 -28.69
CA ILE A 56 1.36 -21.13 -28.86
C ILE A 56 1.28 -19.81 -28.10
N LEU A 57 0.16 -19.10 -28.23
CA LEU A 57 -0.06 -17.83 -27.54
C LEU A 57 -0.06 -17.98 -26.01
N VAL A 58 -0.71 -19.02 -25.48
CA VAL A 58 -0.66 -19.33 -24.03
C VAL A 58 0.77 -19.64 -23.59
N GLN A 59 1.50 -20.46 -24.35
CA GLN A 59 2.88 -20.77 -23.98
C GLN A 59 3.78 -19.53 -24.01
N GLU A 60 3.56 -18.62 -24.95
CA GLU A 60 4.25 -17.33 -25.02
C GLU A 60 3.97 -16.50 -23.75
N ILE A 61 2.71 -16.40 -23.33
CA ILE A 61 2.31 -15.67 -22.11
C ILE A 61 2.92 -16.32 -20.86
N LEU A 62 2.87 -17.65 -20.76
CA LEU A 62 3.47 -18.35 -19.62
C LEU A 62 4.99 -18.19 -19.57
N ASN A 63 5.66 -18.12 -20.73
CA ASN A 63 7.09 -17.84 -20.78
C ASN A 63 7.39 -16.37 -20.42
N GLU A 64 6.52 -15.42 -20.77
CA GLU A 64 6.62 -14.00 -20.38
C GLU A 64 6.42 -13.81 -18.87
N LEU A 65 5.53 -14.59 -18.25
CA LEU A 65 5.28 -14.58 -16.80
C LEU A 65 6.40 -15.21 -15.97
N GLY A 66 7.23 -16.05 -16.59
CA GLY A 66 8.29 -16.79 -15.90
C GLY A 66 7.83 -18.13 -15.33
N THR A 67 8.76 -18.82 -14.67
CA THR A 67 8.52 -20.14 -14.08
C THR A 67 7.82 -20.02 -12.71
N PRO A 68 7.04 -21.02 -12.28
CA PRO A 68 6.46 -21.05 -10.94
C PRO A 68 7.51 -20.87 -9.82
N GLU A 69 8.72 -21.38 -10.04
CA GLU A 69 9.85 -21.24 -9.13
C GLU A 69 10.36 -19.80 -9.04
N GLU A 70 10.48 -19.09 -10.17
CA GLU A 70 10.86 -17.67 -10.21
C GLU A 70 9.81 -16.80 -9.51
N ILE A 71 8.51 -17.05 -9.75
CA ILE A 71 7.42 -16.33 -9.09
C ILE A 71 7.47 -16.54 -7.57
N ALA A 72 7.68 -17.77 -7.11
CA ALA A 72 7.79 -18.06 -5.68
C ALA A 72 9.01 -17.40 -5.03
N GLU A 73 10.14 -17.34 -5.75
CA GLU A 73 11.35 -16.66 -5.30
C GLU A 73 11.14 -15.15 -5.20
N GLU A 74 10.49 -14.53 -6.19
CA GLU A 74 10.15 -13.10 -6.17
C GLU A 74 9.16 -12.77 -5.05
N TYR A 75 8.12 -13.57 -4.88
CA TYR A 75 7.17 -13.42 -3.77
C TYR A 75 7.87 -13.50 -2.41
N GLY A 76 8.78 -14.46 -2.22
CA GLY A 76 9.59 -14.56 -1.01
C GLY A 76 10.50 -13.36 -0.78
N LYS A 77 11.10 -12.80 -1.83
CA LYS A 77 11.92 -11.57 -1.74
C LYS A 77 11.09 -10.33 -1.40
N GLU A 78 9.89 -10.22 -1.93
CA GLU A 78 8.97 -9.12 -1.62
C GLU A 78 8.47 -9.20 -0.17
N GLN A 79 8.11 -10.39 0.32
CA GLN A 79 7.74 -10.63 1.72
C GLN A 79 8.89 -10.31 2.70
N VAL A 80 10.12 -10.70 2.37
CA VAL A 80 11.28 -10.42 3.23
C VAL A 80 11.67 -8.94 3.17
N LYS A 81 11.47 -8.24 2.05
CA LYS A 81 11.64 -6.79 1.96
C LYS A 81 10.50 -6.01 2.61
N SER A 82 9.28 -6.54 2.65
CA SER A 82 8.14 -5.88 3.26
C SER A 82 8.18 -5.93 4.79
N GLU A 83 8.87 -6.90 5.40
CA GLU A 83 9.20 -6.84 6.84
C GLU A 83 10.12 -5.66 7.20
N ASP A 84 10.93 -5.16 6.26
CA ASP A 84 11.83 -4.01 6.47
C ASP A 84 11.33 -2.69 5.85
N THR A 85 10.11 -2.64 5.28
CA THR A 85 9.62 -1.41 4.66
C THR A 85 8.82 -0.56 5.64
N GLU A 86 9.51 0.44 6.20
CA GLU A 86 9.15 1.64 6.96
C GLU A 86 7.89 2.45 6.54
N LYS A 87 6.90 1.88 5.84
CA LYS A 87 5.79 2.67 5.27
C LYS A 87 4.65 2.99 6.24
N HIS A 88 4.58 2.31 7.38
CA HIS A 88 3.61 2.62 8.43
C HIS A 88 4.17 3.57 9.50
N ASP A 89 5.49 3.66 9.63
CA ASP A 89 6.15 4.53 10.60
C ASP A 89 6.25 5.98 10.10
N ASP A 90 6.47 6.21 8.80
CA ASP A 90 6.69 7.57 8.27
C ASP A 90 5.48 8.52 8.48
N ARG A 91 4.24 7.99 8.40
CA ARG A 91 3.04 8.78 8.75
C ARG A 91 2.92 9.04 10.24
N PHE A 92 3.22 8.05 11.07
CA PHE A 92 3.16 8.20 12.52
C PHE A 92 4.25 9.17 13.01
N GLN A 93 5.49 9.03 12.50
CA GLN A 93 6.60 9.93 12.72
C GLN A 93 6.28 11.36 12.24
N TYR A 94 5.69 11.53 11.05
CA TYR A 94 5.27 12.85 10.57
C TYR A 94 4.28 13.52 11.52
N TYR A 95 3.24 12.79 11.96
CA TYR A 95 2.27 13.33 12.91
C TYR A 95 2.89 13.57 14.29
N LEU A 96 3.80 12.71 14.74
CA LEU A 96 4.51 12.84 16.01
C LEU A 96 5.43 14.08 16.00
N ILE A 97 6.27 14.24 14.98
CA ILE A 97 7.14 15.41 14.80
C ILE A 97 6.32 16.69 14.74
N ARG A 98 5.19 16.67 14.02
CA ARG A 98 4.28 17.82 13.93
C ARG A 98 3.65 18.16 15.28
N LEU A 99 3.24 17.16 16.07
CA LEU A 99 2.70 17.35 17.40
C LEU A 99 3.76 17.96 18.34
N VAL A 100 4.98 17.43 18.31
CA VAL A 100 6.11 17.94 19.11
C VAL A 100 6.45 19.38 18.73
N ALA A 101 6.48 19.71 17.44
CA ALA A 101 6.70 21.09 16.98
C ALA A 101 5.60 22.04 17.47
N ALA A 102 4.33 21.64 17.37
CA ALA A 102 3.22 22.44 17.89
C ALA A 102 3.30 22.66 19.41
N PHE A 103 3.70 21.62 20.15
CA PHE A 103 3.92 21.70 21.59
C PHE A 103 5.02 22.70 21.96
N ILE A 104 6.17 22.66 21.26
CA ILE A 104 7.27 23.60 21.46
C ILE A 104 6.81 25.04 21.18
N VAL A 105 6.07 25.26 20.09
CA VAL A 105 5.53 26.58 19.74
C VAL A 105 4.57 27.08 20.82
N ALA A 106 3.70 26.23 21.35
CA ALA A 106 2.77 26.59 22.42
C ALA A 106 3.50 27.00 23.71
N ILE A 107 4.57 26.28 24.08
CA ILE A 107 5.41 26.63 25.24
C ILE A 107 6.09 27.99 25.04
N LEU A 108 6.69 28.21 23.85
CA LEU A 108 7.38 29.47 23.55
C LEU A 108 6.40 30.65 23.54
N ALA A 109 5.23 30.49 22.95
CA ALA A 109 4.19 31.51 22.93
C ALA A 109 3.66 31.81 24.35
N ALA A 110 3.41 30.78 25.18
CA ALA A 110 3.01 30.96 26.57
C ALA A 110 4.08 31.69 27.40
N TRP A 111 5.36 31.38 27.17
CA TRP A 111 6.47 32.07 27.82
C TRP A 111 6.53 33.55 27.47
N ILE A 112 6.37 33.90 26.19
CA ILE A 112 6.32 35.29 25.72
C ILE A 112 5.12 36.04 26.34
N VAL A 113 3.94 35.43 26.36
CA VAL A 113 2.74 36.03 26.96
C VAL A 113 2.92 36.29 28.45
N SER A 114 3.49 35.33 29.18
CA SER A 114 3.75 35.47 30.61
C SER A 114 4.74 36.61 30.93
N ILE A 115 5.77 36.79 30.09
CA ILE A 115 6.73 37.90 30.23
C ILE A 115 6.08 39.25 29.92
N ILE A 116 5.34 39.36 28.81
CA ILE A 116 4.73 40.65 28.39
C ILE A 116 3.64 41.09 29.36
N THR A 117 2.95 40.14 29.99
CA THR A 117 1.86 40.44 30.94
C THR A 117 2.36 40.63 32.38
N GLU A 118 3.67 40.61 32.63
CA GLU A 118 4.27 40.72 33.97
C GLU A 118 3.64 39.72 34.97
N GLY A 119 3.26 38.53 34.50
CA GLY A 119 2.61 37.51 35.32
C GLY A 119 1.11 37.69 35.56
N ALA A 120 0.44 38.65 34.91
CA ALA A 120 -1.03 38.76 34.97
C ALA A 120 -1.73 37.56 34.29
N VAL A 121 -1.06 36.91 33.35
CA VAL A 121 -1.47 35.61 32.80
C VAL A 121 -0.48 34.55 33.25
N ASP A 122 -0.99 33.57 34.01
CA ASP A 122 -0.20 32.44 34.47
C ASP A 122 0.29 31.60 33.29
N PHE A 123 1.57 31.22 33.32
CA PHE A 123 2.23 30.46 32.27
C PHE A 123 1.52 29.12 31.99
N TYR A 124 1.11 28.39 33.04
CA TYR A 124 0.43 27.12 32.89
C TYR A 124 -0.96 27.31 32.28
N PHE A 125 -1.67 28.38 32.63
CA PHE A 125 -2.94 28.73 32.01
C PHE A 125 -2.78 29.00 30.51
N ALA A 126 -1.77 29.79 30.12
CA ALA A 126 -1.47 30.06 28.71
C ALA A 126 -1.10 28.79 27.92
N VAL A 127 -0.28 27.90 28.50
CA VAL A 127 0.07 26.62 27.86
C VAL A 127 -1.18 25.76 27.64
N ILE A 128 -2.07 25.62 28.64
CA ILE A 128 -3.29 24.82 28.52
C ILE A 128 -4.20 25.37 27.41
N VAL A 129 -4.40 26.68 27.36
CA VAL A 129 -5.25 27.33 26.34
C VAL A 129 -4.66 27.12 24.93
N LEU A 130 -3.36 27.35 24.75
CA LEU A 130 -2.70 27.16 23.45
C LEU A 130 -2.69 25.70 23.00
N MET A 131 -2.51 24.77 23.93
CA MET A 131 -2.63 23.34 23.66
C MET A 131 -4.04 22.95 23.21
N ALA A 132 -5.08 23.49 23.85
CA ALA A 132 -6.46 23.27 23.43
C ALA A 132 -6.70 23.77 22.01
N PHE A 133 -6.20 24.97 21.66
CA PHE A 133 -6.29 25.49 20.29
C PHE A 133 -5.54 24.61 19.27
N ALA A 134 -4.34 24.15 19.60
CA ALA A 134 -3.56 23.27 18.71
C ALA A 134 -4.28 21.93 18.44
N VAL A 135 -4.90 21.34 19.47
CA VAL A 135 -5.68 20.09 19.33
C VAL A 135 -6.94 20.32 18.49
N ILE A 136 -7.66 21.43 18.73
CA ILE A 136 -8.85 21.79 17.94
C ILE A 136 -8.47 22.03 16.48
N GLU A 137 -7.41 22.79 16.22
CA GLU A 137 -6.92 23.04 14.86
C GLU A 137 -6.52 21.74 14.16
N TRP A 138 -5.84 20.84 14.86
CA TRP A 138 -5.49 19.53 14.34
C TRP A 138 -6.74 18.71 13.97
N PHE A 139 -7.76 18.68 14.84
CA PHE A 139 -9.03 18.00 14.56
C PHE A 139 -9.77 18.60 13.37
N VAL A 140 -9.81 19.94 13.26
CA VAL A 140 -10.41 20.65 12.13
C VAL A 140 -9.70 20.32 10.82
N ARG A 141 -8.36 20.37 10.80
CA ARG A 141 -7.57 20.01 9.62
C ARG A 141 -7.73 18.54 9.24
N ALA A 142 -7.75 17.63 10.22
CA ALA A 142 -7.95 16.20 9.98
C ALA A 142 -9.31 15.94 9.32
N LYS A 143 -10.36 16.63 9.76
CA LYS A 143 -11.69 16.57 9.14
C LYS A 143 -11.68 17.13 7.70
N GLN A 144 -11.02 18.26 7.47
CA GLN A 144 -10.92 18.89 6.14
C GLN A 144 -10.13 18.05 5.13
N THR A 145 -9.06 17.38 5.56
CA THR A 145 -8.30 16.45 4.69
C THR A 145 -9.03 15.14 4.40
N GLY A 146 -10.09 14.82 5.16
CA GLY A 146 -10.96 13.67 4.89
C GLY A 146 -12.02 13.90 3.81
N GLU A 147 -12.41 15.16 3.56
CA GLU A 147 -13.41 15.53 2.54
C GLU A 147 -12.80 15.89 1.18
N SER A 148 -11.48 16.13 1.08
CA SER A 148 -10.83 16.52 -0.19
C SER A 148 -10.66 15.38 -1.21
N TRP A 149 -11.38 14.27 -1.04
CA TRP A 149 -11.40 13.10 -1.92
C TRP A 149 -12.84 12.63 -2.26
N LEU A 150 -13.85 13.49 -2.10
CA LEU A 150 -15.18 13.36 -2.72
C LEU A 150 -15.38 14.48 -3.75
#